data_AF-A0A357B8G6-F1
#
_entry.id   AF-A0A357B8G6-F1
#
_cell.length_a   1.000
_cell.length_b   1.000
_cell.length_c   1.000
_cell.angle_alpha   90.00
_cell.angle_beta   90.00
_cell.angle_gamma   90.00
#
_symmetry.space_group_name_H-M   'P 1'
#
loop_
_entity.id
_entity.type
_entity.pdbx_description
1 polymer ?
#
loop_
_entity_poly.entity_id
_entity_poly.type
_entity_poly.pdbx_seq_one_letter_code
_entity_poly.pdbx_strand_id
1 'polypeptide(L)'
;MDYNIEDEKLGQAFDLRLMRRLITFLKPYKLMFLIAAMLVFALTAIEIAMPYITKMAIDRYMTLPFAVATLPAEEPIGPPVILFPLSLPTQDGSKENTYLVDLRSLPNATRIRWEEHGYIGIERYLFIAVDDAAVIAVVARHAELFIPLQGGYAIREENLALLPHNDRVLLRERSLRGISLLVIVFVIALVMRFVFNAVQVYILQLTGQRVMYDMRHQIFSHILRLPVRFFDRTPVGRVVTRTTNDVAAINEMYTMVLVTLFRDFFLIIGVFIIMLRIDWQLALIILGFTPFLFLAARKFRNHAREAFRNVRRTLAKLNSFLQESISGMEIIHLFVQEIKSNSRFSNVNAEKYQAEIKQMLSVAVFNPIMGLIGSIAIAAIIWYGGFDLLRGGLSFGVLVAFIAYIRLFFQPIMNLSQSYNVLQGAMASSERIFLLLDEEAEDRGKGQVIPDFKGEIEFRDVWFAYN
;
A
#
# COMPACT_ATOMS: atom_id res chain seq x y z
N MET A 1 -19.05 -17.82 -37.26
CA MET A 1 -18.41 -16.49 -37.26
C MET A 1 -17.62 -16.35 -35.96
N ASP A 2 -16.30 -16.47 -36.06
CA ASP A 2 -15.35 -16.36 -34.95
C ASP A 2 -15.22 -14.90 -34.50
N TYR A 3 -16.13 -14.46 -33.63
CA TYR A 3 -16.08 -13.11 -33.05
C TYR A 3 -15.01 -12.94 -31.95
N ASN A 4 -14.33 -14.02 -31.54
CA ASN A 4 -13.41 -14.01 -30.39
C ASN A 4 -11.90 -13.95 -30.74
N ILE A 5 -11.51 -14.09 -32.01
CA ILE A 5 -10.08 -14.26 -32.35
C ILE A 5 -9.32 -12.93 -32.41
N GLU A 6 -9.97 -11.80 -32.73
CA GLU A 6 -9.33 -10.47 -32.70
C GLU A 6 -8.98 -10.04 -31.27
N ASP A 7 -9.83 -10.35 -30.29
CA ASP A 7 -9.58 -10.03 -28.87
C ASP A 7 -8.49 -10.93 -28.24
N GLU A 8 -8.13 -12.05 -28.88
CA GLU A 8 -7.09 -12.97 -28.37
C GLU A 8 -5.66 -12.56 -28.78
N LYS A 9 -5.51 -11.74 -29.84
CA LYS A 9 -4.22 -11.16 -30.25
C LYS A 9 -3.88 -9.86 -29.52
N LEU A 10 -4.86 -9.23 -28.90
CA LEU A 10 -4.72 -7.97 -28.14
C LEU A 10 -4.25 -8.28 -26.71
N GLY A 11 -2.95 -8.22 -26.44
CA GLY A 11 -2.45 -8.30 -25.06
C GLY A 11 -1.03 -8.80 -24.81
N GLN A 12 -0.14 -8.82 -25.80
CA GLN A 12 1.20 -9.40 -25.61
C GLN A 12 2.33 -8.42 -25.23
N ALA A 13 2.15 -7.10 -25.27
CA ALA A 13 3.19 -6.18 -24.79
C ALA A 13 2.61 -4.86 -24.27
N PHE A 14 3.21 -4.35 -23.19
CA PHE A 14 3.03 -2.96 -22.76
C PHE A 14 3.55 -2.03 -23.87
N ASP A 15 2.66 -1.37 -24.60
CA ASP A 15 3.06 -0.41 -25.64
C ASP A 15 3.21 1.00 -25.05
N LEU A 16 4.46 1.44 -24.95
CA LEU A 16 4.84 2.79 -24.51
C LEU A 16 4.23 3.89 -25.39
N ARG A 17 3.95 3.61 -26.68
CA ARG A 17 3.33 4.59 -27.59
C ARG A 17 1.86 4.81 -27.25
N LEU A 18 1.11 3.75 -26.99
CA LEU A 18 -0.29 3.82 -26.53
C LEU A 18 -0.38 4.60 -25.21
N MET A 19 0.51 4.32 -24.26
CA MET A 19 0.60 5.09 -23.00
C MET A 19 0.84 6.58 -23.21
N ARG A 20 1.72 6.94 -24.15
CA ARG A 20 1.99 8.35 -24.46
C ARG A 20 0.77 9.06 -25.04
N ARG A 21 0.00 8.37 -25.89
CA ARG A 21 -1.28 8.88 -26.42
C ARG A 21 -2.32 9.05 -25.31
N LEU A 22 -2.44 8.06 -24.42
CA LEU A 22 -3.29 8.13 -23.23
C LEU A 22 -3.00 9.38 -22.38
N ILE A 23 -1.72 9.60 -22.05
CA ILE A 23 -1.29 10.78 -21.26
C ILE A 23 -1.67 12.11 -21.95
N THR A 24 -1.90 12.14 -23.26
CA THR A 24 -2.33 13.35 -23.96
C THR A 24 -3.72 13.82 -23.50
N PHE A 25 -4.62 12.89 -23.16
CA PHE A 25 -5.92 13.22 -22.56
C PHE A 25 -5.82 13.76 -21.14
N LEU A 26 -4.72 13.50 -20.44
CA LEU A 26 -4.45 14.05 -19.11
C LEU A 26 -3.89 15.47 -19.14
N LYS A 27 -3.37 15.95 -20.29
CA LYS A 27 -2.72 17.25 -20.40
C LYS A 27 -3.58 18.43 -19.90
N PRO A 28 -4.89 18.52 -20.20
CA PRO A 28 -5.74 19.59 -19.68
C PRO A 28 -5.83 19.59 -18.15
N TYR A 29 -5.68 18.41 -17.53
CA TYR A 29 -5.82 18.18 -16.09
C TYR A 29 -4.50 17.97 -15.36
N LYS A 30 -3.36 18.32 -15.99
CA LYS A 30 -2.01 18.11 -15.43
C LYS A 30 -1.82 18.70 -14.03
N LEU A 31 -2.45 19.85 -13.75
CA LEU A 31 -2.34 20.52 -12.45
C LEU A 31 -3.05 19.70 -11.36
N MET A 32 -4.23 19.14 -11.65
CA MET A 32 -4.96 18.30 -10.70
C MET A 32 -4.20 17.01 -10.39
N PHE A 33 -3.61 16.38 -11.42
CA PHE A 33 -2.73 15.23 -11.24
C PHE A 33 -1.49 15.56 -10.42
N LEU A 34 -0.88 16.72 -10.65
CA LEU A 34 0.30 17.17 -9.91
C LEU A 34 -0.03 17.47 -8.45
N ILE A 35 -1.19 18.07 -8.16
CA ILE A 35 -1.69 18.25 -6.79
C ILE A 35 -1.93 16.89 -6.13
N ALA A 36 -2.61 15.96 -6.82
CA ALA A 36 -2.84 14.61 -6.30
C ALA A 36 -1.53 13.85 -6.03
N ALA A 37 -0.52 14.03 -6.88
CA ALA A 37 0.82 13.47 -6.69
C ALA A 37 1.55 14.13 -5.51
N MET A 38 1.46 15.45 -5.33
CA MET A 38 2.00 16.11 -4.12
C MET A 38 1.34 15.60 -2.85
N LEU A 39 0.02 15.39 -2.88
CA LEU A 39 -0.73 14.78 -1.77
C LEU A 39 -0.28 13.34 -1.51
N VAL A 40 0.07 12.55 -2.55
CA VAL A 40 0.72 11.23 -2.36
C VAL A 40 1.97 11.38 -1.51
N PHE A 41 2.89 12.29 -1.86
CA PHE A 41 4.12 12.47 -1.11
C PHE A 41 3.88 12.88 0.34
N ALA A 42 2.94 13.81 0.57
CA ALA A 42 2.56 14.22 1.92
C ALA A 42 1.96 13.06 2.72
N LEU A 43 1.06 12.28 2.12
CA LEU A 43 0.47 11.09 2.75
C LEU A 43 1.51 10.03 3.07
N THR A 44 2.42 9.73 2.14
CA THR A 44 3.53 8.80 2.33
C THR A 44 4.43 9.26 3.47
N ALA A 45 4.76 10.55 3.53
CA ALA A 45 5.56 11.10 4.63
C ALA A 45 4.85 10.96 5.99
N ILE A 46 3.54 11.24 6.05
CA ILE A 46 2.75 11.04 7.28
C ILE A 46 2.70 9.56 7.66
N GLU A 47 2.44 8.66 6.72
CA GLU A 47 2.38 7.21 7.00
C GLU A 47 3.71 6.66 7.51
N ILE A 48 4.83 7.14 6.96
CA ILE A 48 6.18 6.78 7.43
C ILE A 48 6.48 7.39 8.81
N ALA A 49 6.04 8.62 9.08
CA ALA A 49 6.30 9.28 10.35
C ALA A 49 5.58 8.61 11.54
N MET A 50 4.43 7.98 11.33
CA MET A 50 3.59 7.44 12.40
C MET A 50 4.28 6.36 13.25
N PRO A 51 4.86 5.28 12.67
CA PRO A 51 5.67 4.34 13.44
C PRO A 51 6.85 4.99 14.17
N TYR A 52 7.47 6.01 13.58
CA TYR A 52 8.59 6.73 14.21
C TYR A 52 8.14 7.55 15.42
N ILE A 53 6.98 8.22 15.35
CA ILE A 53 6.39 8.94 16.48
C ILE A 53 6.09 7.95 17.62
N THR A 54 5.52 6.78 17.30
CA THR A 54 5.27 5.72 18.28
C THR A 54 6.57 5.24 18.93
N LYS A 55 7.63 5.02 18.15
CA LYS A 55 8.98 4.68 18.66
C LYS A 55 9.52 5.75 19.61
N MET A 56 9.36 7.02 19.25
CA MET A 56 9.78 8.15 20.08
C MET A 56 8.98 8.22 21.39
N ALA A 57 7.67 7.98 21.34
CA ALA A 57 6.83 7.93 22.53
C ALA A 57 7.27 6.84 23.50
N ILE A 58 7.59 5.65 22.96
CA ILE A 58 8.05 4.52 23.75
C ILE A 58 9.41 4.83 24.38
N ASP A 59 10.42 5.11 23.55
CA ASP A 59 11.82 5.23 24.00
C ASP A 59 12.03 6.41 24.94
N ARG A 60 11.36 7.54 24.69
CA ARG A 60 11.66 8.79 25.40
C ARG A 60 10.82 8.98 26.65
N TYR A 61 9.63 8.39 26.70
CA TYR A 61 8.66 8.71 27.74
C TYR A 61 8.01 7.50 28.41
N MET A 62 7.87 6.34 27.74
CA MET A 62 7.31 5.14 28.36
C MET A 62 8.38 4.35 29.11
N THR A 63 9.52 4.07 28.46
CA THR A 63 10.66 3.39 29.08
C THR A 63 11.48 4.34 29.94
N LEU A 64 11.97 3.87 31.09
CA LEU A 64 12.82 4.67 31.96
C LEU A 64 14.22 4.86 31.32
N PRO A 65 14.78 6.08 31.34
CA PRO A 65 15.93 6.43 30.50
C PRO A 65 17.30 6.03 31.07
N PHE A 66 17.39 5.72 32.37
CA PHE A 66 18.66 5.39 32.99
C PHE A 66 18.83 3.88 33.15
N ALA A 67 20.06 3.41 32.99
CA ALA A 67 20.47 2.06 33.34
C ALA A 67 21.81 2.09 34.07
N VAL A 68 22.07 1.04 34.84
CA VAL A 68 23.36 0.86 35.50
C VAL A 68 24.35 0.30 34.48
N ALA A 69 25.51 0.93 34.33
CA ALA A 69 26.60 0.42 33.54
C ALA A 69 27.82 0.13 34.42
N THR A 70 28.37 -1.07 34.27
CA THR A 70 29.61 -1.51 34.93
C THR A 70 30.74 -1.44 33.92
N LEU A 71 31.63 -0.45 34.08
CA LEU A 71 32.70 -0.18 33.10
C LEU A 71 34.06 -0.63 33.64
N PRO A 72 34.94 -1.20 32.79
CA PRO A 72 36.33 -1.44 33.17
C PRO A 72 37.07 -0.10 33.39
N ALA A 73 38.12 -0.13 34.22
CA ALA A 73 38.83 1.08 34.67
C ALA A 73 39.47 1.92 33.53
N GLU A 74 39.69 1.31 32.36
CA GLU A 74 40.37 1.91 31.20
C GLU A 74 39.41 2.40 30.11
N GLU A 75 38.10 2.23 30.27
CA GLU A 75 37.11 2.61 29.25
C GLU A 75 36.98 4.15 29.16
N PRO A 76 37.24 4.78 28.00
CA PRO A 76 37.12 6.23 27.86
C PRO A 76 35.66 6.68 27.91
N ILE A 77 35.32 7.43 28.96
CA ILE A 77 34.02 8.12 29.10
C ILE A 77 34.04 9.34 28.17
N GLY A 78 33.49 9.19 26.97
CA GLY A 78 33.36 10.29 26.02
C GLY A 78 32.25 11.28 26.41
N PRO A 79 32.38 12.59 26.14
CA PRO A 79 31.26 13.52 26.21
C PRO A 79 30.31 13.36 25.00
N PRO A 80 28.99 13.56 25.15
CA PRO A 80 28.26 13.96 26.36
C PRO A 80 27.55 12.75 27.00
N VAL A 81 28.25 11.98 27.83
CA VAL A 81 27.62 10.90 28.61
C VAL A 81 27.40 11.39 30.05
N ILE A 82 26.14 11.46 30.48
CA ILE A 82 25.81 11.78 31.87
C ILE A 82 25.96 10.51 32.69
N LEU A 83 26.95 10.50 33.60
CA LEU A 83 27.23 9.40 34.51
C LEU A 83 27.07 9.86 35.96
N PHE A 84 26.35 9.09 36.76
CA PHE A 84 26.34 9.25 38.22
C PHE A 84 27.04 8.06 38.87
N PRO A 85 28.13 8.25 39.62
CA PRO A 85 28.82 7.14 40.27
C PRO A 85 27.90 6.46 41.30
N LEU A 86 27.77 5.14 41.21
CA LEU A 86 27.03 4.30 42.13
C LEU A 86 28.01 3.59 43.08
N SER A 87 27.91 3.87 44.37
CA SER A 87 28.64 3.13 45.40
C SER A 87 27.82 1.93 45.85
N LEU A 88 27.71 0.90 45.02
CA LEU A 88 27.04 -0.35 45.42
C LEU A 88 28.06 -1.26 46.14
N PRO A 89 27.75 -1.80 47.32
CA PRO A 89 28.61 -2.79 47.97
C PRO A 89 28.56 -4.10 47.17
N THR A 90 29.65 -4.44 46.49
CA THR A 90 29.88 -5.73 45.82
C THR A 90 30.29 -6.78 46.85
N GLN A 91 29.77 -8.00 46.73
CA GLN A 91 30.10 -9.12 47.64
C GLN A 91 31.59 -9.51 47.64
N ASP A 92 32.34 -9.10 46.61
CA ASP A 92 33.75 -9.46 46.42
C ASP A 92 34.76 -8.35 46.81
N GLY A 93 34.30 -7.21 47.34
CA GLY A 93 35.21 -6.12 47.75
C GLY A 93 35.97 -5.43 46.61
N SER A 94 35.73 -5.82 45.35
CA SER A 94 36.21 -5.12 44.16
C SER A 94 35.33 -3.88 43.92
N LYS A 95 35.95 -2.69 43.92
CA LYS A 95 35.29 -1.45 43.47
C LYS A 95 35.11 -1.53 41.96
N GLU A 96 34.04 -2.16 41.50
CA GLU A 96 33.62 -1.99 40.11
C GLU A 96 33.18 -0.53 39.90
N ASN A 97 33.65 0.06 38.81
CA ASN A 97 33.30 1.41 38.39
C ASN A 97 31.88 1.40 37.81
N THR A 98 30.90 1.37 38.71
CA THR A 98 29.48 1.31 38.38
C THR A 98 28.91 2.71 38.29
N TYR A 99 28.25 3.02 37.18
CA TYR A 99 27.65 4.32 36.91
C TYR A 99 26.20 4.18 36.52
N LEU A 100 25.37 5.14 36.92
CA LEU A 100 24.05 5.32 36.34
C LEU A 100 24.18 6.16 35.08
N VAL A 101 23.76 5.62 33.94
CA VAL A 101 23.99 6.21 32.62
C VAL A 101 22.65 6.56 31.97
N ASP A 102 22.53 7.77 31.42
CA ASP A 102 21.39 8.13 30.57
C ASP A 102 21.56 7.52 29.18
N LEU A 103 20.77 6.48 28.88
CA LEU A 103 20.79 5.77 27.60
C LEU A 103 20.43 6.66 26.41
N ARG A 104 19.77 7.79 26.63
CA ARG A 104 19.42 8.76 25.58
C ARG A 104 20.60 9.65 25.20
N SER A 105 21.58 9.79 26.09
CA SER A 105 22.78 10.63 25.90
C SER A 105 23.94 9.87 25.26
N LEU A 106 23.92 8.54 25.33
CA LEU A 106 24.94 7.67 24.76
C LEU A 106 24.92 7.72 23.22
N PRO A 107 26.06 8.05 22.56
CA PRO A 107 26.19 7.89 21.12
C PRO A 107 25.97 6.45 20.70
N ASN A 108 25.26 6.20 19.59
CA ASN A 108 24.93 4.85 19.12
C ASN A 108 26.17 3.93 19.04
N ALA A 109 27.32 4.42 18.57
CA ALA A 109 28.54 3.62 18.47
C ALA A 109 29.17 3.23 19.82
N THR A 110 29.04 4.07 20.86
CA THR A 110 29.50 3.73 22.22
C THR A 110 28.51 2.81 22.89
N ARG A 111 27.21 3.07 22.71
CA ARG A 111 26.12 2.24 23.19
C ARG A 111 26.27 0.78 22.70
N ILE A 112 26.38 0.58 21.39
CA ILE A 112 26.57 -0.74 20.77
C ILE A 112 27.80 -1.47 21.34
N ARG A 113 28.94 -0.78 21.50
CA ARG A 113 30.15 -1.39 22.06
C ARG A 113 29.99 -1.82 23.51
N TRP A 114 29.38 -0.98 24.34
CA TRP A 114 29.11 -1.29 25.75
C TRP A 114 28.10 -2.43 25.89
N GLU A 115 27.20 -2.57 24.92
CA GLU A 115 26.22 -3.66 24.84
C GLU A 115 26.85 -4.97 24.38
N GLU A 116 27.76 -4.96 23.39
CA GLU A 116 28.52 -6.15 22.96
C GLU A 116 29.34 -6.76 24.10
N HIS A 117 29.85 -5.92 25.00
CA HIS A 117 30.65 -6.34 26.16
C HIS A 117 29.80 -6.58 27.42
N GLY A 118 28.48 -6.38 27.36
CA GLY A 118 27.57 -6.62 28.48
C GLY A 118 27.73 -5.63 29.64
N TYR A 119 28.24 -4.43 29.39
CA TYR A 119 28.47 -3.41 30.42
C TYR A 119 27.17 -2.77 30.91
N ILE A 120 26.10 -2.76 30.10
CA ILE A 120 24.83 -2.12 30.46
C ILE A 120 23.86 -3.15 31.06
N GLY A 121 23.40 -2.88 32.28
CA GLY A 121 22.39 -3.66 32.97
C GLY A 121 20.98 -3.54 32.34
N ILE A 122 20.19 -4.59 32.52
CA ILE A 122 18.81 -4.68 32.03
C ILE A 122 17.87 -3.79 32.86
N GLU A 123 18.16 -3.65 34.16
CA GLU A 123 17.37 -2.84 35.09
C GLU A 123 17.31 -1.38 34.67
N ARG A 124 16.11 -0.80 34.70
CA ARG A 124 15.87 0.60 34.34
C ARG A 124 15.54 1.44 35.56
N TYR A 125 16.01 2.68 35.51
CA TYR A 125 15.98 3.63 36.62
C TYR A 125 15.45 4.99 36.16
N LEU A 126 14.78 5.68 37.08
CA LEU A 126 14.42 7.08 36.94
C LEU A 126 15.32 7.91 37.84
N PHE A 127 16.15 8.78 37.25
CA PHE A 127 16.87 9.80 38.00
C PHE A 127 15.98 11.02 38.21
N ILE A 128 16.00 11.53 39.43
CA ILE A 128 15.19 12.63 39.92
C ILE A 128 16.14 13.67 40.51
N ALA A 129 16.20 14.85 39.90
CA ALA A 129 16.99 15.95 40.42
C ALA A 129 16.35 16.55 41.68
N VAL A 130 17.16 17.14 42.56
CA VAL A 130 16.68 17.79 43.81
C VAL A 130 16.25 19.23 43.52
N ASP A 131 15.43 19.45 42.49
CA ASP A 131 15.00 20.78 42.03
C ASP A 131 13.59 21.17 42.51
N ASP A 132 12.75 20.21 42.92
CA ASP A 132 11.35 20.44 43.26
C ASP A 132 11.00 19.97 44.68
N ALA A 133 10.46 20.89 45.50
CA ALA A 133 10.08 20.62 46.89
C ALA A 133 9.01 19.51 47.04
N ALA A 134 8.09 19.39 46.07
CA ALA A 134 7.06 18.37 46.09
C ALA A 134 7.66 16.97 45.83
N VAL A 135 8.67 16.91 44.96
CA VAL A 135 9.42 15.69 44.65
C VAL A 135 10.26 15.25 45.85
N ILE A 136 10.92 16.20 46.52
CA ILE A 136 11.68 15.92 47.76
C ILE A 136 10.76 15.37 48.84
N ALA A 137 9.53 15.88 48.97
CA ALA A 137 8.55 15.36 49.92
C ALA A 137 8.08 13.93 49.61
N VAL A 138 8.07 13.52 48.33
CA VAL A 138 7.82 12.11 47.94
C VAL A 138 9.01 11.23 48.34
N VAL A 139 10.24 11.67 48.04
CA VAL A 139 11.46 10.94 48.41
C VAL A 139 11.56 10.76 49.92
N ALA A 140 11.23 11.80 50.70
CA ALA A 140 11.26 11.73 52.16
C ALA A 140 10.22 10.75 52.74
N ARG A 141 9.04 10.62 52.10
CA ARG A 141 7.98 9.70 52.54
C ARG A 141 8.27 8.22 52.27
N HIS A 142 9.14 7.94 51.30
CA HIS A 142 9.43 6.59 50.81
C HIS A 142 10.93 6.37 50.60
N ALA A 143 11.75 6.90 51.53
CA ALA A 143 13.21 6.98 51.38
C ALA A 143 13.88 5.62 51.12
N GLU A 144 13.28 4.54 51.63
CA GLU A 144 13.71 3.16 51.43
C GLU A 144 13.69 2.67 49.97
N LEU A 145 12.89 3.32 49.12
CA LEU A 145 12.75 2.95 47.71
C LEU A 145 13.74 3.66 46.78
N PHE A 146 14.43 4.70 47.29
CA PHE A 146 15.31 5.57 46.52
C PHE A 146 16.79 5.32 46.83
N ILE A 147 17.63 5.42 45.80
CA ILE A 147 19.08 5.35 45.89
C ILE A 147 19.61 6.79 45.82
N PRO A 148 20.30 7.30 46.86
CA PRO A 148 20.87 8.63 46.84
C PRO A 148 22.06 8.70 45.87
N LEU A 149 22.11 9.74 45.05
CA LEU A 149 23.17 10.00 44.06
C LEU A 149 23.64 11.46 44.15
N GLN A 150 24.79 11.76 43.57
CA GLN A 150 25.25 13.15 43.49
C GLN A 150 24.27 13.98 42.64
N GLY A 151 23.62 14.96 43.27
CA GLY A 151 22.66 15.87 42.62
C GLY A 151 21.23 15.36 42.49
N GLY A 152 20.88 14.20 43.07
CA GLY A 152 19.55 13.61 42.91
C GLY A 152 19.34 12.28 43.63
N TYR A 153 18.19 11.67 43.33
CA TYR A 153 17.83 10.32 43.75
C TYR A 153 17.50 9.47 42.52
N ALA A 154 17.85 8.19 42.54
CA ALA A 154 17.40 7.23 41.54
C ALA A 154 16.39 6.26 42.14
N ILE A 155 15.37 5.91 41.38
CA ILE A 155 14.40 4.87 41.74
C ILE A 155 14.37 3.79 40.65
N ARG A 156 14.40 2.52 41.07
CA ARG A 156 14.24 1.35 40.19
C ARG A 156 12.82 1.29 39.65
N GLU A 157 12.63 0.76 38.45
CA GLU A 157 11.30 0.58 37.84
C GLU A 157 10.33 -0.21 38.74
N GLU A 158 10.82 -1.28 39.35
CA GLU A 158 10.04 -2.14 40.26
C GLU A 158 9.58 -1.38 41.51
N ASN A 159 10.48 -0.59 42.11
CA ASN A 159 10.18 0.24 43.28
C ASN A 159 9.24 1.39 42.93
N LEU A 160 9.38 1.96 41.73
CA LEU A 160 8.49 3.00 41.24
C LEU A 160 7.05 2.48 41.15
N ALA A 161 6.83 1.20 40.86
CA ALA A 161 5.50 0.61 40.78
C ALA A 161 4.78 0.49 42.14
N LEU A 162 5.54 0.44 43.25
CA LEU A 162 5.02 0.33 44.61
C LEU A 162 4.46 1.66 45.16
N LEU A 163 4.86 2.79 44.60
CA LEU A 163 4.42 4.11 45.04
C LEU A 163 2.92 4.36 44.80
N PRO A 164 2.24 5.17 45.64
CA PRO A 164 0.88 5.62 45.40
C PRO A 164 0.73 6.29 44.02
N HIS A 165 -0.47 6.21 43.43
CA HIS A 165 -0.70 6.73 42.07
C HIS A 165 -0.32 8.22 41.93
N ASN A 166 -0.72 9.06 42.89
CA ASN A 166 -0.46 10.51 42.85
C ASN A 166 1.05 10.82 42.89
N ASP A 167 1.80 10.10 43.72
CA ASP A 167 3.25 10.29 43.86
C ASP A 167 4.00 9.83 42.60
N ARG A 168 3.55 8.73 41.96
CA ARG A 168 4.08 8.29 40.65
C ARG A 168 3.84 9.30 39.54
N VAL A 169 2.65 9.88 39.49
CA VAL A 169 2.27 10.89 38.48
C VAL A 169 3.14 12.14 38.63
N LEU A 170 3.38 12.58 39.86
CA LEU A 170 4.25 13.72 40.15
C LEU A 170 5.69 13.47 39.66
N LEU A 171 6.26 12.30 40.00
CA LEU A 171 7.62 11.93 39.56
C LEU A 171 7.76 11.79 38.04
N ARG A 172 6.67 11.44 37.34
CA ARG A 172 6.65 11.26 35.88
C ARG A 172 5.99 12.41 35.12
N GLU A 173 5.75 13.56 35.76
CA GLU A 173 4.97 14.65 35.15
C GLU A 173 5.58 15.13 33.81
N ARG A 174 6.91 15.32 33.76
CA ARG A 174 7.63 15.70 32.53
C ARG A 174 7.40 14.68 31.40
N SER A 175 7.40 13.38 31.74
CA SER A 175 7.16 12.31 30.77
C SER A 175 5.71 12.27 30.31
N LEU A 176 4.75 12.48 31.21
CA LEU A 176 3.32 12.54 30.88
C LEU A 176 2.99 13.72 29.96
N ARG A 177 3.57 14.90 30.21
CA ARG A 177 3.44 16.07 29.31
C ARG A 177 4.07 15.80 27.94
N GLY A 178 5.20 15.09 27.90
CA GLY A 178 5.82 14.69 26.63
C GLY A 178 4.97 13.72 25.82
N ILE A 179 4.38 12.71 26.47
CA ILE A 179 3.44 11.78 25.84
C ILE A 179 2.21 12.53 25.34
N SER A 180 1.60 13.41 26.14
CA SER A 180 0.40 14.13 25.72
C SER A 180 0.68 15.02 24.50
N LEU A 181 1.84 15.68 24.41
CA LEU A 181 2.27 16.41 23.23
C LEU A 181 2.39 15.48 22.01
N LEU A 182 3.04 14.31 22.15
CA LEU A 182 3.15 13.35 21.06
C LEU A 182 1.80 12.78 20.64
N VAL A 183 0.87 12.56 21.58
CA VAL A 183 -0.51 12.15 21.28
C VAL A 183 -1.22 13.23 20.48
N ILE A 184 -1.11 14.50 20.85
CA ILE A 184 -1.70 15.62 20.08
C ILE A 184 -1.10 15.65 18.67
N VAL A 185 0.23 15.54 18.54
CA VAL A 185 0.90 15.49 17.22
C VAL A 185 0.41 14.29 16.41
N PHE A 186 0.26 13.12 17.02
CA PHE A 186 -0.25 11.91 16.38
C PHE A 186 -1.70 12.06 15.91
N VAL A 187 -2.57 12.66 16.73
CA VAL A 187 -3.96 12.96 16.36
C VAL A 187 -4.01 13.98 15.22
N ILE A 188 -3.21 15.05 15.27
CA ILE A 188 -3.11 16.02 14.18
C ILE A 188 -2.63 15.32 12.90
N ALA A 189 -1.63 14.44 12.98
CA ALA A 189 -1.17 13.64 11.84
C ALA A 189 -2.26 12.74 11.26
N LEU A 190 -3.09 12.10 12.11
CA LEU A 190 -4.25 11.32 11.67
C LEU A 190 -5.29 12.18 10.96
N VAL A 191 -5.62 13.35 11.51
CA VAL A 191 -6.58 14.29 10.90
C VAL A 191 -6.04 14.81 9.57
N MET A 192 -4.76 15.21 9.51
CA MET A 192 -4.12 15.63 8.26
C MET A 192 -4.13 14.51 7.23
N ARG A 193 -3.80 13.27 7.62
CA ARG A 193 -3.87 12.11 6.73
C ARG A 193 -5.28 11.90 6.19
N PHE A 194 -6.30 11.98 7.06
CA PHE A 194 -7.70 11.86 6.65
C PHE A 194 -8.08 12.96 5.64
N VAL A 195 -7.81 14.23 5.95
CA VAL A 195 -8.13 15.36 5.07
C VAL A 195 -7.38 15.26 3.75
N PHE A 196 -6.07 15.02 3.76
CA PHE A 196 -5.27 14.88 2.54
C PHE A 196 -5.71 13.70 1.70
N ASN A 197 -6.05 12.56 2.32
CA ASN A 197 -6.56 11.41 1.59
C ASN A 197 -7.93 11.70 0.97
N ALA A 198 -8.85 12.31 1.72
CA ALA A 198 -10.17 12.68 1.20
C ALA A 198 -10.05 13.67 0.03
N VAL A 199 -9.23 14.71 0.17
CA VAL A 199 -8.98 15.70 -0.91
C VAL A 199 -8.31 15.04 -2.12
N GLN A 200 -7.32 14.17 -1.89
CA GLN A 200 -6.66 13.44 -2.96
C GLN A 200 -7.64 12.57 -3.75
N VAL A 201 -8.43 11.75 -3.05
CA VAL A 201 -9.42 10.86 -3.67
C VAL A 201 -10.45 11.69 -4.44
N TYR A 202 -10.92 12.80 -3.87
CA TYR A 202 -11.85 13.70 -4.54
C TYR A 202 -11.26 14.31 -5.82
N ILE A 203 -10.05 14.86 -5.76
CA ILE A 203 -9.37 15.46 -6.93
C ILE A 203 -9.15 14.40 -8.02
N LEU A 204 -8.74 13.19 -7.66
CA LEU A 204 -8.54 12.11 -8.61
C LEU A 204 -9.84 11.65 -9.25
N GLN A 205 -10.89 11.47 -8.45
CA GLN A 205 -12.19 11.07 -8.98
C GLN A 205 -12.77 12.15 -9.89
N LEU A 206 -12.70 13.42 -9.48
CA LEU A 206 -13.14 14.55 -10.30
C LEU A 206 -12.36 14.60 -11.62
N THR A 207 -11.05 14.44 -11.56
CA THR A 207 -10.20 14.45 -12.75
C THR A 207 -10.54 13.30 -13.68
N GLY A 208 -10.67 12.08 -13.15
CA GLY A 208 -11.02 10.90 -13.92
C GLY A 208 -12.37 11.06 -14.63
N GLN A 209 -13.40 11.55 -13.92
CA GLN A 209 -14.71 11.79 -14.53
C GLN A 209 -14.65 12.84 -15.66
N ARG A 210 -13.86 13.90 -15.49
CA ARG A 210 -13.68 14.91 -16.54
C ARG A 210 -12.94 14.36 -17.76
N VAL A 211 -11.87 13.59 -17.55
CA VAL A 211 -11.16 12.88 -18.63
C VAL A 211 -12.12 11.94 -19.36
N MET A 212 -12.92 11.17 -18.63
CA MET A 212 -13.92 10.27 -19.22
C MET A 212 -14.96 11.02 -20.04
N TYR A 213 -15.44 12.16 -19.55
CA TYR A 213 -16.38 13.03 -20.26
C TYR A 213 -15.78 13.50 -21.59
N ASP A 214 -14.56 14.03 -21.58
CA ASP A 214 -13.89 14.53 -22.79
C ASP A 214 -13.64 13.40 -23.80
N MET A 215 -13.18 12.23 -23.33
CA MET A 215 -12.99 11.07 -24.18
C MET A 215 -14.30 10.62 -24.83
N ARG A 216 -15.39 10.51 -24.05
CA ARG A 216 -16.71 10.14 -24.58
C ARG A 216 -17.21 11.16 -25.59
N HIS A 217 -17.08 12.45 -25.29
CA HIS A 217 -17.48 13.51 -26.19
C HIS A 217 -16.71 13.47 -27.52
N GLN A 218 -15.38 13.30 -27.46
CA GLN A 218 -14.55 13.20 -28.66
C GLN A 218 -14.87 11.95 -29.49
N ILE A 219 -14.96 10.79 -28.83
CA ILE A 219 -15.28 9.52 -29.50
C ILE A 219 -16.65 9.61 -30.16
N PHE A 220 -17.66 10.08 -29.45
CA PHE A 220 -19.01 10.20 -29.98
C PHE A 220 -19.08 11.20 -31.15
N SER A 221 -18.42 12.35 -31.02
CA SER A 221 -18.34 13.35 -32.10
C SER A 221 -17.65 12.81 -33.35
N HIS A 222 -16.64 11.95 -33.18
CA HIS A 222 -15.93 11.32 -34.28
C HIS A 222 -16.79 10.24 -34.95
N ILE A 223 -17.47 9.38 -34.17
CA ILE A 223 -18.40 8.36 -34.68
C ILE A 223 -19.46 8.99 -35.59
N LEU A 224 -20.04 10.13 -35.22
CA LEU A 224 -21.05 10.83 -36.02
C LEU A 224 -20.53 11.39 -37.36
N ARG A 225 -19.22 11.35 -37.59
CA ARG A 225 -18.57 11.82 -38.82
C ARG A 225 -17.97 10.69 -39.64
N LEU A 226 -18.10 9.43 -39.19
CA LEU A 226 -17.59 8.29 -39.93
C LEU A 226 -18.50 7.97 -41.13
N PRO A 227 -17.92 7.51 -42.24
CA PRO A 227 -18.69 7.13 -43.43
C PRO A 227 -19.60 5.94 -43.13
N VAL A 228 -20.75 5.85 -43.83
CA VAL A 228 -21.72 4.76 -43.65
C VAL A 228 -21.08 3.37 -43.79
N ARG A 229 -20.11 3.21 -44.71
CA ARG A 229 -19.33 1.98 -44.92
C ARG A 229 -18.69 1.42 -43.64
N PHE A 230 -18.30 2.30 -42.71
CA PHE A 230 -17.73 1.87 -41.44
C PHE A 230 -18.76 1.06 -40.61
N PHE A 231 -20.02 1.48 -40.61
CA PHE A 231 -21.11 0.86 -39.87
C PHE A 231 -21.63 -0.42 -40.53
N ASP A 232 -21.47 -0.55 -41.85
CA ASP A 232 -21.77 -1.80 -42.57
C ASP A 232 -20.82 -2.94 -42.15
N ARG A 233 -19.57 -2.59 -41.80
CA ARG A 233 -18.50 -3.53 -41.43
C ARG A 233 -18.33 -3.69 -39.91
N THR A 234 -18.84 -2.74 -39.13
CA THR A 234 -18.66 -2.70 -37.68
C THR A 234 -20.00 -2.80 -36.97
N PRO A 235 -20.27 -3.89 -36.22
CA PRO A 235 -21.52 -4.02 -35.47
C PRO A 235 -21.72 -2.86 -34.50
N VAL A 236 -22.93 -2.28 -34.47
CA VAL A 236 -23.28 -1.13 -33.61
C VAL A 236 -22.93 -1.40 -32.14
N GLY A 237 -23.13 -2.63 -31.65
CA GLY A 237 -22.75 -3.02 -30.29
C GLY A 237 -21.27 -2.80 -29.96
N ARG A 238 -20.36 -3.02 -30.94
CA ARG A 238 -18.92 -2.79 -30.78
C ARG A 238 -18.60 -1.29 -30.64
N VAL A 239 -19.35 -0.43 -31.33
CA VAL A 239 -19.22 1.04 -31.22
C VAL A 239 -19.70 1.53 -29.87
N VAL A 240 -20.81 0.96 -29.38
CA VAL A 240 -21.36 1.27 -28.05
C VAL A 240 -20.36 0.90 -26.95
N THR A 241 -19.79 -0.31 -26.97
CA THR A 241 -18.83 -0.75 -25.94
C THR A 241 -17.54 0.09 -25.94
N ARG A 242 -17.09 0.56 -27.10
CA ARG A 242 -15.94 1.49 -27.21
C ARG A 242 -16.21 2.84 -26.53
N THR A 243 -17.45 3.33 -26.56
CA THR A 243 -17.85 4.62 -25.97
C THR A 243 -18.19 4.50 -24.47
N THR A 244 -18.58 3.31 -24.01
CA THR A 244 -19.00 3.08 -22.62
C THR A 244 -17.91 2.40 -21.79
N ASN A 245 -17.69 1.11 -22.03
CA ASN A 245 -16.86 0.22 -21.22
C ASN A 245 -15.36 0.48 -21.42
N ASP A 246 -14.92 0.70 -22.67
CA ASP A 246 -13.50 0.92 -22.94
C ASP A 246 -13.00 2.24 -22.36
N VAL A 247 -13.81 3.30 -22.42
CA VAL A 247 -13.49 4.58 -21.77
C VAL A 247 -13.47 4.43 -20.24
N ALA A 248 -14.39 3.64 -19.68
CA ALA A 248 -14.44 3.39 -18.25
C ALA A 248 -13.18 2.65 -17.74
N ALA A 249 -12.69 1.65 -18.50
CA ALA A 249 -11.45 0.94 -18.17
C ALA A 249 -10.22 1.86 -18.15
N ILE A 250 -10.14 2.81 -19.11
CA ILE A 250 -9.06 3.81 -19.13
C ILE A 250 -9.17 4.76 -17.92
N ASN A 251 -10.37 5.19 -17.56
CA ASN A 251 -10.59 6.00 -16.37
C ASN A 251 -10.16 5.27 -15.09
N GLU A 252 -10.52 4.01 -14.95
CA GLU A 252 -10.12 3.18 -13.79
C GLU A 252 -8.59 3.07 -13.68
N MET A 253 -7.88 2.88 -14.79
CA MET A 253 -6.42 2.89 -14.79
C MET A 253 -5.84 4.22 -14.30
N TYR A 254 -6.42 5.36 -14.67
CA TYR A 254 -5.93 6.66 -14.21
C TYR A 254 -6.19 6.91 -12.74
N THR A 255 -7.40 6.63 -12.27
CA THR A 255 -7.81 6.97 -10.90
C THR A 255 -7.28 5.98 -9.87
N MET A 256 -7.16 4.70 -10.22
CA MET A 256 -6.72 3.65 -9.30
C MET A 256 -5.26 3.27 -9.51
N VAL A 257 -4.87 2.89 -10.74
CA VAL A 257 -3.57 2.23 -10.96
C VAL A 257 -2.42 3.22 -10.93
N LEU A 258 -2.50 4.28 -11.75
CA LEU A 258 -1.37 5.18 -11.96
C LEU A 258 -0.93 5.80 -10.63
N VAL A 259 -1.85 6.38 -9.87
CA VAL A 259 -1.53 7.04 -8.59
C VAL A 259 -1.09 6.06 -7.52
N THR A 260 -1.78 4.91 -7.39
CA THR A 260 -1.44 3.93 -6.36
C THR A 260 -0.06 3.34 -6.62
N LEU A 261 0.32 3.05 -7.88
CA LEU A 261 1.66 2.57 -8.20
C LEU A 261 2.74 3.61 -7.86
N PHE A 262 2.52 4.89 -8.15
CA PHE A 262 3.45 5.95 -7.74
C PHE A 262 3.57 6.01 -6.21
N ARG A 263 2.44 6.02 -5.50
CA ARG A 263 2.41 6.01 -4.04
C ARG A 263 3.17 4.82 -3.46
N ASP A 264 2.86 3.63 -3.93
CA ASP A 264 3.43 2.36 -3.47
C ASP A 264 4.94 2.33 -3.70
N PHE A 265 5.42 2.80 -4.85
CA PHE A 265 6.84 2.92 -5.15
C PHE A 265 7.56 3.84 -4.15
N PHE A 266 7.03 5.05 -3.91
CA PHE A 266 7.63 5.98 -2.94
C PHE A 266 7.53 5.49 -1.50
N LEU A 267 6.43 4.81 -1.15
CA LEU A 267 6.24 4.24 0.18
C LEU A 267 7.25 3.12 0.46
N ILE A 268 7.42 2.17 -0.48
CA ILE A 268 8.42 1.09 -0.37
C ILE A 268 9.82 1.69 -0.17
N ILE A 269 10.21 2.64 -1.03
CA ILE A 269 11.55 3.25 -0.96
C ILE A 269 11.72 4.05 0.34
N GLY A 270 10.74 4.87 0.70
CA GLY A 270 10.80 5.71 1.90
C GLY A 270 10.88 4.89 3.18
N VAL A 271 10.04 3.85 3.30
CA VAL A 271 10.07 2.92 4.43
C VAL A 271 11.40 2.18 4.49
N PHE A 272 11.91 1.69 3.36
CA PHE A 272 13.19 0.99 3.31
C PHE A 272 14.36 1.89 3.75
N ILE A 273 14.41 3.14 3.28
CA ILE A 273 15.43 4.12 3.70
C ILE A 273 15.35 4.37 5.20
N ILE A 274 14.15 4.57 5.76
CA ILE A 274 13.97 4.80 7.19
C ILE A 274 14.37 3.57 8.00
N MET A 275 14.00 2.38 7.58
CA MET A 275 14.39 1.15 8.26
C MET A 275 15.91 0.99 8.28
N LEU A 276 16.60 1.17 7.15
CA LEU A 276 18.06 1.14 7.08
C LEU A 276 18.73 2.17 8.00
N ARG A 277 18.10 3.35 8.16
CA ARG A 277 18.59 4.41 9.06
C ARG A 277 18.37 4.11 10.53
N ILE A 278 17.30 3.40 10.88
CA ILE A 278 17.01 3.02 12.27
C ILE A 278 17.89 1.84 12.67
N ASP A 279 17.86 0.75 11.90
CA ASP A 279 18.70 -0.43 12.10
C ASP A 279 18.89 -1.20 10.80
N TRP A 280 20.14 -1.27 10.32
CA TRP A 280 20.45 -1.89 9.05
C TRP A 280 20.38 -3.42 9.10
N GLN A 281 20.63 -4.05 10.26
CA GLN A 281 20.61 -5.52 10.41
C GLN A 281 19.17 -6.04 10.33
N LEU A 282 18.25 -5.43 11.09
CA LEU A 282 16.82 -5.73 11.03
C LEU A 282 16.24 -5.44 9.63
N ALA A 283 16.67 -4.36 8.98
CA ALA A 283 16.25 -4.04 7.62
C ALA A 283 16.69 -5.11 6.61
N LEU A 284 17.91 -5.65 6.73
CA LEU A 284 18.38 -6.75 5.87
C LEU A 284 17.62 -8.05 6.10
N ILE A 285 17.24 -8.36 7.35
CA ILE A 285 16.37 -9.51 7.65
C ILE A 285 15.06 -9.38 6.87
N ILE A 286 14.42 -8.21 6.91
CA ILE A 286 13.17 -7.96 6.16
C ILE A 286 13.40 -8.04 4.65
N LEU A 287 14.50 -7.46 4.15
CA LEU A 287 14.85 -7.54 2.74
C LEU A 287 15.00 -9.00 2.30
N GLY A 288 15.54 -9.88 3.15
CA GLY A 288 15.63 -11.33 2.93
C GLY A 288 14.28 -12.01 2.68
N PHE A 289 13.18 -11.48 3.22
CA PHE A 289 11.82 -12.00 2.94
C PHE A 289 11.23 -11.50 1.61
N THR A 290 11.78 -10.44 1.02
CA THR A 290 11.25 -9.81 -0.21
C THR A 290 11.27 -10.75 -1.43
N PRO A 291 12.34 -11.55 -1.69
CA PRO A 291 12.34 -12.54 -2.76
C PRO A 291 11.22 -13.57 -2.63
N PHE A 292 10.90 -13.99 -1.40
CA PHE A 292 9.83 -14.96 -1.14
C PHE A 292 8.45 -14.36 -1.42
N LEU A 293 8.22 -13.11 -1.02
CA LEU A 293 7.01 -12.37 -1.39
C LEU A 293 6.86 -12.25 -2.91
N PHE A 294 7.94 -11.86 -3.60
CA PHE A 294 7.91 -11.69 -5.05
C PHE A 294 7.65 -13.03 -5.76
N LEU A 295 8.28 -14.12 -5.32
CA LEU A 295 8.07 -15.45 -5.87
C LEU A 295 6.64 -15.94 -5.64
N ALA A 296 6.11 -15.78 -4.42
CA ALA A 296 4.73 -16.10 -4.08
C ALA A 296 3.74 -15.30 -4.94
N ALA A 297 3.96 -14.00 -5.12
CA ALA A 297 3.14 -13.13 -5.96
C ALA A 297 3.19 -13.55 -7.43
N ARG A 298 4.39 -13.86 -7.95
CA ARG A 298 4.56 -14.34 -9.33
C ARG A 298 3.84 -15.67 -9.56
N LYS A 299 3.99 -16.63 -8.65
CA LYS A 299 3.34 -17.94 -8.73
C LYS A 299 1.81 -17.80 -8.68
N PHE A 300 1.31 -17.00 -7.74
CA PHE A 300 -0.11 -16.65 -7.64
C PHE A 300 -0.64 -16.04 -8.94
N ARG A 301 0.04 -15.02 -9.48
CA ARG A 301 -0.38 -14.34 -10.71
C ARG A 301 -0.57 -15.31 -11.88
N ASN A 302 0.36 -16.24 -12.05
CA ASN A 302 0.28 -17.22 -13.14
C ASN A 302 -0.92 -18.17 -12.93
N HIS A 303 -1.09 -18.70 -11.73
CA HIS A 303 -2.16 -19.64 -11.41
C HIS A 303 -3.55 -18.98 -11.47
N ALA A 304 -3.68 -17.76 -10.94
CA ALA A 304 -4.90 -16.98 -11.01
C ALA A 304 -5.30 -16.72 -12.47
N ARG A 305 -4.34 -16.32 -13.33
CA ARG A 305 -4.61 -16.05 -14.75
C ARG A 305 -5.17 -17.26 -15.50
N GLU A 306 -4.65 -18.45 -15.22
CA GLU A 306 -5.16 -19.70 -15.78
C GLU A 306 -6.56 -20.02 -15.27
N ALA A 307 -6.81 -19.86 -13.97
CA ALA A 307 -8.13 -20.08 -13.38
C ALA A 307 -9.19 -19.12 -13.96
N PHE A 308 -8.88 -17.82 -14.08
CA PHE A 308 -9.74 -16.83 -14.73
C PHE A 308 -10.03 -17.19 -16.19
N ARG A 309 -9.02 -17.66 -16.93
CA ARG A 309 -9.20 -18.11 -18.33
C ARG A 309 -10.15 -19.31 -18.39
N ASN A 310 -10.05 -20.25 -17.46
CA ASN A 310 -10.93 -21.41 -17.42
C ASN A 310 -12.38 -21.03 -17.10
N VAL A 311 -12.61 -20.13 -16.13
CA VAL A 311 -13.94 -19.58 -15.84
C VAL A 311 -14.54 -18.89 -17.07
N ARG A 312 -13.74 -18.11 -17.81
CA ARG A 312 -14.21 -17.46 -19.04
C ARG A 312 -14.63 -18.48 -20.12
N ARG A 313 -13.88 -19.58 -20.24
CA ARG A 313 -14.19 -20.67 -21.19
C ARG A 313 -15.48 -21.40 -20.82
N THR A 314 -15.66 -21.77 -19.55
CA THR A 314 -16.87 -22.48 -19.09
C THR A 314 -18.11 -21.58 -19.12
N LEU A 315 -17.94 -20.29 -18.84
CA LEU A 315 -19.00 -19.29 -19.00
C LEU A 315 -19.45 -19.16 -20.46
N ALA A 316 -18.51 -19.14 -21.41
CA ALA A 316 -18.83 -19.10 -22.84
C ALA A 316 -19.65 -20.35 -23.26
N LYS A 317 -19.23 -21.55 -22.84
CA LYS A 317 -19.98 -22.79 -23.07
C LYS A 317 -21.41 -22.72 -22.51
N LEU A 318 -21.56 -22.23 -21.27
CA LEU A 318 -22.88 -22.07 -20.64
C LEU A 318 -23.77 -21.11 -21.44
N ASN A 319 -23.23 -19.95 -21.85
CA ASN A 319 -23.98 -18.97 -22.62
C ASN A 319 -24.36 -19.50 -24.01
N SER A 320 -23.46 -20.22 -24.69
CA SER A 320 -23.75 -20.86 -25.97
C SER A 320 -24.85 -21.91 -25.84
N PHE A 321 -24.80 -22.76 -24.81
CA PHE A 321 -25.85 -23.73 -24.53
C PHE A 321 -27.21 -23.06 -24.29
N LEU A 322 -27.24 -21.97 -23.50
CA LEU A 322 -28.46 -21.21 -23.25
C LEU A 322 -29.00 -20.56 -24.53
N GLN A 323 -28.14 -19.96 -25.35
CA GLN A 323 -28.52 -19.33 -26.61
C GLN A 323 -29.13 -20.34 -27.58
N GLU A 324 -28.49 -21.51 -27.75
CA GLU A 324 -28.99 -22.59 -28.59
C GLU A 324 -30.31 -23.15 -28.07
N SER A 325 -30.42 -23.38 -26.75
CA SER A 325 -31.62 -23.93 -26.12
C SER A 325 -32.81 -22.98 -26.20
N ILE A 326 -32.60 -21.68 -25.98
CA ILE A 326 -33.66 -20.67 -26.06
C ILE A 326 -34.11 -20.47 -27.52
N SER A 327 -33.15 -20.39 -28.45
CA SER A 327 -33.46 -20.22 -29.87
C SER A 327 -34.15 -21.46 -30.46
N GLY A 328 -33.79 -22.65 -29.96
CA GLY A 328 -34.34 -23.94 -30.37
C GLY A 328 -35.41 -24.50 -29.43
N MET A 329 -36.02 -23.67 -28.58
CA MET A 329 -36.93 -24.16 -27.53
C MET A 329 -38.13 -24.92 -28.10
N GLU A 330 -38.66 -24.47 -29.24
CA GLU A 330 -39.73 -25.15 -29.96
C GLU A 330 -39.33 -26.57 -30.36
N ILE A 331 -38.12 -26.78 -30.87
CA ILE A 331 -37.60 -28.11 -31.23
C ILE A 331 -37.48 -28.99 -29.98
N ILE A 332 -37.01 -28.44 -28.85
CA ILE A 332 -36.90 -29.19 -27.60
C ILE A 332 -38.28 -29.70 -27.15
N HIS A 333 -39.32 -28.86 -27.25
CA HIS A 333 -40.70 -29.24 -26.90
C HIS A 333 -41.32 -30.23 -27.89
N LEU A 334 -41.16 -30.01 -29.19
CA LEU A 334 -41.70 -30.90 -30.23
C LEU A 334 -41.18 -32.34 -30.10
N PHE A 335 -39.94 -32.50 -29.65
CA PHE A 335 -39.32 -33.81 -29.44
C PHE A 335 -39.35 -34.29 -27.96
N VAL A 336 -40.03 -33.56 -27.07
CA VAL A 336 -40.16 -33.86 -25.63
C VAL A 336 -38.80 -34.18 -24.97
N GLN A 337 -37.81 -33.31 -25.22
CA GLN A 337 -36.42 -33.49 -24.77
C GLN A 337 -36.05 -32.61 -23.57
N GLU A 338 -37.00 -32.03 -22.85
CA GLU A 338 -36.77 -31.07 -21.76
C GLU A 338 -35.89 -31.65 -20.66
N ILE A 339 -36.19 -32.88 -20.20
CA ILE A 339 -35.41 -33.56 -19.15
C ILE A 339 -33.96 -33.79 -19.60
N LYS A 340 -33.76 -34.22 -20.86
CA LYS A 340 -32.42 -34.46 -21.42
C LYS A 340 -31.65 -33.15 -21.61
N SER A 341 -32.34 -32.08 -22.03
CA SER A 341 -31.78 -30.74 -22.13
C SER A 341 -31.36 -30.21 -20.76
N ASN A 342 -32.22 -30.34 -19.75
CA ASN A 342 -31.93 -29.91 -18.39
C ASN A 342 -30.77 -30.71 -17.75
N SER A 343 -30.65 -32.01 -18.05
CA SER A 343 -29.49 -32.81 -17.64
C SER A 343 -28.19 -32.30 -18.28
N ARG A 344 -28.20 -31.97 -19.58
CA ARG A 344 -27.07 -31.34 -20.27
C ARG A 344 -26.72 -29.98 -19.68
N PHE A 345 -27.73 -29.15 -19.39
CA PHE A 345 -27.55 -27.88 -18.71
C PHE A 345 -26.86 -28.06 -17.35
N SER A 346 -27.34 -29.01 -16.55
CA SER A 346 -26.76 -29.32 -15.24
C SER A 346 -25.27 -29.68 -15.34
N ASN A 347 -24.88 -30.47 -16.34
CA ASN A 347 -23.47 -30.82 -16.58
C ASN A 347 -22.61 -29.61 -16.94
N VAL A 348 -23.07 -28.76 -17.87
CA VAL A 348 -22.33 -27.54 -18.27
C VAL A 348 -22.26 -26.54 -17.12
N ASN A 349 -23.34 -26.41 -16.35
CA ASN A 349 -23.38 -25.56 -15.17
C ASN A 349 -22.46 -26.08 -14.06
N ALA A 350 -22.38 -27.40 -13.85
CA ALA A 350 -21.45 -28.02 -12.90
C ALA A 350 -19.99 -27.79 -13.31
N GLU A 351 -19.65 -27.87 -14.60
CA GLU A 351 -18.31 -27.53 -15.11
C GLU A 351 -17.95 -26.08 -14.78
N LYS A 352 -18.90 -25.13 -14.98
CA LYS A 352 -18.72 -23.73 -14.61
C LYS A 352 -18.53 -23.57 -13.10
N TYR A 353 -19.39 -24.18 -12.29
CA TYR A 353 -19.31 -24.13 -10.83
C TYR A 353 -17.94 -24.61 -10.33
N GLN A 354 -17.43 -25.74 -10.83
CA GLN A 354 -16.11 -26.25 -10.46
C GLN A 354 -14.98 -25.30 -10.87
N ALA A 355 -15.08 -24.66 -12.04
CA ALA A 355 -14.11 -23.66 -12.48
C ALA A 355 -14.10 -22.43 -11.57
N GLU A 356 -15.27 -21.94 -11.15
CA GLU A 356 -15.39 -20.81 -10.23
C GLU A 356 -14.84 -21.15 -8.83
N ILE A 357 -15.14 -22.34 -8.29
CA ILE A 357 -14.57 -22.77 -7.00
C ILE A 357 -13.04 -22.82 -7.06
N LYS A 358 -12.45 -23.36 -8.13
CA LYS A 358 -10.98 -23.36 -8.32
C LYS A 358 -10.40 -21.95 -8.42
N GLN A 359 -11.09 -21.04 -9.10
CA GLN A 359 -10.68 -19.63 -9.20
C GLN A 359 -10.80 -18.91 -7.86
N MET A 360 -11.86 -19.14 -7.11
CA MET A 360 -12.04 -18.61 -5.75
C MET A 360 -10.92 -19.10 -4.83
N LEU A 361 -10.64 -20.41 -4.80
CA LEU A 361 -9.56 -20.98 -4.00
C LEU A 361 -8.19 -20.42 -4.38
N SER A 362 -7.94 -20.24 -5.68
CA SER A 362 -6.69 -19.63 -6.17
C SER A 362 -6.48 -18.22 -5.57
N VAL A 363 -7.54 -17.41 -5.50
CA VAL A 363 -7.51 -16.06 -4.90
C VAL A 363 -7.48 -16.10 -3.37
N ALA A 364 -8.25 -17.00 -2.76
CA ALA A 364 -8.39 -17.09 -1.30
C ALA A 364 -7.08 -17.45 -0.60
N VAL A 365 -6.21 -18.24 -1.23
CA VAL A 365 -4.93 -18.70 -0.65
C VAL A 365 -3.84 -17.60 -0.70
N PHE A 366 -3.99 -16.58 -1.54
CA PHE A 366 -2.98 -15.51 -1.69
C PHE A 366 -2.74 -14.71 -0.41
N ASN A 367 -3.81 -14.13 0.16
CA ASN A 367 -3.71 -13.29 1.35
C ASN A 367 -3.16 -14.07 2.56
N PRO A 368 -3.59 -15.32 2.85
CA PRO A 368 -3.00 -16.15 3.89
C PRO A 368 -1.50 -16.42 3.69
N ILE A 369 -1.04 -16.74 2.47
CA ILE A 369 0.39 -16.97 2.23
C ILE A 369 1.20 -15.69 2.46
N MET A 370 0.72 -14.54 1.97
CA MET A 370 1.38 -13.26 2.20
C MET A 370 1.39 -12.88 3.68
N GLY A 371 0.28 -13.10 4.38
CA GLY A 371 0.16 -12.91 5.83
C GLY A 371 1.05 -13.85 6.64
N LEU A 372 1.27 -15.08 6.17
CA LEU A 372 2.19 -16.03 6.78
C LEU A 372 3.64 -15.55 6.63
N ILE A 373 4.05 -15.13 5.43
CA ILE A 373 5.38 -14.56 5.21
C ILE A 373 5.58 -13.31 6.08
N GLY A 374 4.56 -12.43 6.15
CA GLY A 374 4.54 -11.28 7.06
C GLY A 374 4.70 -11.65 8.53
N SER A 375 3.95 -12.66 8.99
CA SER A 375 4.02 -13.16 10.37
C SER A 375 5.37 -13.80 10.69
N ILE A 376 5.96 -14.54 9.74
CA ILE A 376 7.30 -15.12 9.89
C ILE A 376 8.36 -14.00 9.95
N ALA A 377 8.23 -12.95 9.13
CA ALA A 377 9.13 -11.80 9.18
C ALA A 377 9.03 -11.06 10.53
N ILE A 378 7.81 -10.86 11.05
CA ILE A 378 7.59 -10.30 12.39
C ILE A 378 8.22 -11.21 13.46
N ALA A 379 8.00 -12.53 13.39
CA ALA A 379 8.57 -13.48 14.35
C ALA A 379 10.11 -13.48 14.32
N ALA A 380 10.71 -13.43 13.12
CA ALA A 380 12.17 -13.34 12.96
C ALA A 380 12.73 -12.06 13.59
N ILE A 381 12.04 -10.93 13.46
CA ILE A 381 12.44 -9.67 14.11
C ILE A 381 12.25 -9.72 15.61
N ILE A 382 11.14 -10.27 16.11
CA ILE A 382 10.93 -10.42 17.55
C ILE A 382 12.02 -11.34 18.14
N TRP A 383 12.38 -12.42 17.42
CA TRP A 383 13.43 -13.33 17.86
C TRP A 383 14.80 -12.66 17.88
N TYR A 384 15.25 -12.11 16.74
CA TYR A 384 16.57 -11.50 16.61
C TYR A 384 16.68 -10.18 17.38
N GLY A 385 15.74 -9.26 17.15
CA GLY A 385 15.71 -7.95 17.80
C GLY A 385 15.30 -8.02 19.27
N GLY A 386 14.56 -9.05 19.70
CA GLY A 386 14.27 -9.29 21.12
C GLY A 386 15.50 -9.76 21.90
N PHE A 387 16.33 -10.60 21.30
CA PHE A 387 17.61 -10.98 21.91
C PHE A 387 18.57 -9.80 22.01
N ASP A 388 18.61 -8.95 20.99
CA ASP A 388 19.38 -7.71 20.99
C ASP A 388 18.84 -6.70 22.02
N LEU A 389 17.51 -6.58 22.16
CA LEU A 389 16.86 -5.81 23.22
C LEU A 389 17.25 -6.27 24.63
N LEU A 390 17.31 -7.59 24.87
CA LEU A 390 17.70 -8.15 26.18
C LEU A 390 19.17 -7.87 26.52
N ARG A 391 20.03 -7.74 25.51
CA ARG A 391 21.44 -7.33 25.67
C ARG A 391 21.63 -5.82 25.74
N GLY A 392 20.54 -5.05 25.61
CA GLY A 392 20.56 -3.59 25.58
C GLY A 392 20.70 -2.98 24.18
N GLY A 393 21.20 -3.74 23.19
CA GLY A 393 21.50 -3.38 21.79
C GLY A 393 20.41 -2.56 21.10
N LEU A 394 19.17 -2.97 21.29
CA LEU A 394 17.99 -2.37 20.68
C LEU A 394 17.12 -1.67 21.73
N SER A 395 16.47 -0.56 21.37
CA SER A 395 15.39 -0.03 22.21
C SER A 395 14.07 -0.75 21.92
N PHE A 396 13.20 -0.85 22.93
CA PHE A 396 11.88 -1.47 22.76
C PHE A 396 11.04 -0.73 21.69
N GLY A 397 11.15 0.60 21.61
CA GLY A 397 10.47 1.39 20.59
C GLY A 397 10.93 1.07 19.17
N VAL A 398 12.21 0.75 18.96
CA VAL A 398 12.71 0.30 17.64
C VAL A 398 12.01 -1.00 17.23
N LEU A 399 11.93 -1.99 18.12
CA LEU A 399 11.26 -3.25 17.82
C LEU A 399 9.80 -3.04 17.40
N VAL A 400 9.07 -2.23 18.16
CA VAL A 400 7.67 -1.89 17.87
C VAL A 400 7.52 -1.15 16.53
N ALA A 401 8.41 -0.19 16.24
CA ALA A 401 8.42 0.50 14.95
C ALA A 401 8.67 -0.46 13.78
N PHE A 402 9.63 -1.39 13.91
CA PHE A 402 9.92 -2.37 12.87
C PHE A 402 8.72 -3.27 12.56
N ILE A 403 7.98 -3.71 13.58
CA ILE A 403 6.73 -4.48 13.37
C ILE A 403 5.72 -3.69 12.53
N ALA A 404 5.59 -2.39 12.78
CA ALA A 404 4.72 -1.51 12.01
C ALA A 404 5.25 -1.26 10.58
N TYR A 405 6.56 -1.04 10.43
CA TYR A 405 7.19 -0.83 9.12
C TYR A 405 7.14 -2.07 8.22
N ILE A 406 7.24 -3.30 8.76
CA ILE A 406 7.04 -4.53 7.98
C ILE A 406 5.70 -4.50 7.26
N ARG A 407 4.62 -4.16 7.98
CA ARG A 407 3.28 -4.10 7.39
C ARG A 407 3.20 -3.06 6.27
N LEU A 408 3.79 -1.88 6.51
CA LEU A 408 3.83 -0.78 5.55
C LEU A 408 4.69 -1.08 4.31
N PHE A 409 5.74 -1.90 4.47
CA PHE A 409 6.63 -2.32 3.39
C PHE A 409 6.04 -3.47 2.54
N PHE A 410 5.35 -4.43 3.16
CA PHE A 410 4.81 -5.61 2.45
C PHE A 410 3.50 -5.34 1.72
N GLN A 411 2.62 -4.48 2.24
CA GLN A 411 1.31 -4.23 1.66
C GLN A 411 1.36 -3.68 0.21
N PRO A 412 2.22 -2.70 -0.13
CA PRO A 412 2.38 -2.21 -1.50
C PRO A 412 2.79 -3.28 -2.51
N ILE A 413 3.63 -4.23 -2.09
CA ILE A 413 4.07 -5.35 -2.94
C ILE A 413 2.85 -6.22 -3.36
N MET A 414 1.87 -6.38 -2.46
CA MET A 414 0.63 -7.09 -2.74
C MET A 414 -0.26 -6.32 -3.73
N ASN A 415 -0.37 -4.99 -3.57
CA ASN A 415 -1.17 -4.11 -4.44
C ASN A 415 -0.65 -4.10 -5.88
N LEU A 416 0.67 -4.15 -6.08
CA LEU A 416 1.29 -4.20 -7.42
C LEU A 416 0.77 -5.38 -8.25
N SER A 417 0.54 -6.53 -7.63
CA SER A 417 0.04 -7.72 -8.34
C SER A 417 -1.38 -7.53 -8.87
N GLN A 418 -2.23 -6.78 -8.17
CA GLN A 418 -3.61 -6.53 -8.58
C GLN A 418 -3.68 -5.47 -9.68
N SER A 419 -2.88 -4.42 -9.54
CA SER A 419 -2.77 -3.29 -10.47
C SER A 419 -2.43 -3.71 -11.91
N TYR A 420 -1.66 -4.80 -12.06
CA TYR A 420 -1.23 -5.32 -13.36
C TYR A 420 -2.39 -5.78 -14.26
N ASN A 421 -3.48 -6.29 -13.67
CA ASN A 421 -4.64 -6.75 -14.45
C ASN A 421 -5.44 -5.57 -15.00
N VAL A 422 -5.65 -4.53 -14.18
CA VAL A 422 -6.35 -3.30 -14.59
C VAL A 422 -5.56 -2.59 -15.69
N LEU A 423 -4.22 -2.51 -15.54
CA LEU A 423 -3.36 -1.92 -16.56
C LEU A 423 -3.49 -2.65 -17.91
N GLN A 424 -3.47 -3.98 -17.93
CA GLN A 424 -3.68 -4.75 -19.17
C GLN A 424 -5.06 -4.50 -19.81
N GLY A 425 -6.12 -4.48 -19.00
CA GLY A 425 -7.46 -4.21 -19.50
C GLY A 425 -7.56 -2.83 -20.16
N ALA A 426 -7.02 -1.81 -19.50
CA ALA A 426 -6.98 -0.46 -20.03
C ALA A 426 -6.13 -0.32 -21.30
N MET A 427 -5.04 -1.07 -21.44
CA MET A 427 -4.24 -1.10 -22.67
C MET A 427 -5.06 -1.63 -23.85
N ALA A 428 -5.72 -2.79 -23.68
CA ALA A 428 -6.56 -3.37 -24.72
C ALA A 428 -7.72 -2.45 -25.11
N SER A 429 -8.36 -1.80 -24.12
CA SER A 429 -9.39 -0.79 -24.37
C SER A 429 -8.85 0.45 -25.09
N SER A 430 -7.63 0.90 -24.74
CA SER A 430 -7.00 2.04 -25.40
C SER A 430 -6.69 1.76 -26.86
N GLU A 431 -6.20 0.56 -27.19
CA GLU A 431 -5.92 0.16 -28.55
C GLU A 431 -7.18 0.19 -29.41
N ARG A 432 -8.30 -0.37 -28.92
CA ARG A 432 -9.59 -0.30 -29.62
C ARG A 432 -10.13 1.12 -29.80
N ILE A 433 -9.97 1.98 -28.80
CA ILE A 433 -10.40 3.39 -28.88
C ILE A 433 -9.54 4.15 -29.89
N PHE A 434 -8.22 3.96 -29.87
CA PHE A 434 -7.35 4.66 -30.80
C PHE A 434 -7.51 4.18 -32.22
N LEU A 435 -7.70 2.88 -32.45
CA LEU A 435 -8.08 2.36 -33.77
C LEU A 435 -9.37 3.00 -34.29
N LEU A 436 -10.35 3.26 -33.41
CA LEU A 436 -11.57 3.98 -33.80
C LEU A 436 -11.31 5.45 -34.11
N LEU A 437 -10.50 6.14 -33.30
CA LEU A 437 -10.18 7.56 -33.48
C LEU A 437 -9.23 7.83 -34.67
N ASP A 438 -8.52 6.80 -35.12
CA ASP A 438 -7.62 6.84 -36.27
C ASP A 438 -8.35 6.52 -37.58
N GLU A 439 -9.64 6.13 -37.54
CA GLU A 439 -10.46 5.91 -38.72
C GLU A 439 -10.75 7.25 -39.43
N GLU A 440 -10.66 7.27 -40.76
CA GLU A 440 -10.85 8.50 -41.52
C GLU A 440 -12.34 8.93 -41.52
N ALA A 441 -12.59 10.17 -41.11
CA ALA A 441 -13.92 10.76 -41.19
C ALA A 441 -14.31 11.05 -42.65
N GLU A 442 -15.61 11.02 -42.93
CA GLU A 442 -16.15 11.29 -44.26
C GLU A 442 -15.84 12.74 -44.68
N ASP A 443 -15.22 12.92 -45.84
CA ASP A 443 -14.95 14.24 -46.39
C ASP A 443 -16.28 14.91 -46.79
N ARG A 444 -16.67 15.93 -46.04
CA ARG A 444 -17.90 16.69 -46.29
C ARG A 444 -17.73 17.73 -47.42
N GLY A 445 -16.52 17.90 -47.95
CA GLY A 445 -16.19 18.96 -48.89
C GLY A 445 -16.46 20.36 -48.31
N LYS A 446 -16.39 21.39 -49.16
CA LYS A 446 -16.74 22.77 -48.76
C LYS A 446 -18.24 23.07 -48.83
N GLY A 447 -19.02 22.18 -49.45
CA GLY A 447 -20.42 22.42 -49.82
C GLY A 447 -20.59 23.59 -50.80
N GLN A 448 -21.70 23.65 -51.52
CA GLN A 448 -22.15 24.85 -52.22
C GLN A 448 -23.58 25.16 -51.80
N VAL A 449 -23.84 26.43 -51.51
CA VAL A 449 -25.20 26.90 -51.23
C VAL A 449 -25.92 27.03 -52.56
N ILE A 450 -27.03 26.31 -52.71
CA ILE A 450 -27.88 26.36 -53.91
C ILE A 450 -29.04 27.30 -53.60
N PRO A 451 -29.07 28.53 -54.15
CA PRO A 451 -30.09 29.53 -53.82
C PRO A 451 -31.47 29.20 -54.39
N ASP A 452 -31.54 28.43 -55.48
CA ASP A 452 -32.79 28.10 -56.16
C ASP A 452 -32.83 26.60 -56.52
N PHE A 453 -33.32 25.78 -55.59
CA PHE A 453 -33.30 24.32 -55.70
C PHE A 453 -34.50 23.83 -56.53
N LYS A 454 -34.24 23.40 -57.77
CA LYS A 454 -35.27 22.88 -58.69
C LYS A 454 -35.66 21.41 -58.47
N GLY A 455 -34.85 20.65 -57.72
CA GLY A 455 -35.12 19.23 -57.44
C GLY A 455 -34.93 18.27 -58.62
N GLU A 456 -34.26 18.70 -59.70
CA GLU A 456 -33.91 17.81 -60.81
C GLU A 456 -32.80 16.83 -60.38
N ILE A 457 -33.02 15.53 -60.59
CA ILE A 457 -32.09 14.45 -60.23
C ILE A 457 -31.80 13.62 -61.49
N GLU A 458 -30.52 13.52 -61.87
CA GLU A 458 -30.05 12.69 -62.98
C GLU A 458 -28.95 11.73 -62.49
N PHE A 459 -29.07 10.44 -62.83
CA PHE A 459 -28.00 9.46 -62.65
C PHE A 459 -27.40 9.15 -64.02
N ARG A 460 -26.12 9.47 -64.23
CA ARG A 460 -25.42 9.25 -65.50
C ARG A 460 -24.28 8.25 -65.32
N ASP A 461 -24.40 7.08 -65.96
CA ASP A 461 -23.38 6.01 -66.00
C ASP A 461 -22.85 5.55 -64.62
N VAL A 462 -23.72 5.47 -63.61
CA VAL A 462 -23.34 5.13 -62.23
C VAL A 462 -23.31 3.62 -61.98
N TRP A 463 -22.19 3.13 -61.42
CA TRP A 463 -22.03 1.75 -60.95
C TRP A 463 -21.63 1.74 -59.47
N PHE A 464 -22.20 0.84 -58.66
CA PHE A 464 -21.95 0.77 -57.21
C PHE A 464 -21.89 -0.67 -56.71
N ALA A 465 -20.99 -0.94 -55.76
CA ALA A 465 -20.91 -2.20 -55.03
C ALA A 465 -20.47 -1.96 -53.58
N TYR A 466 -21.05 -2.71 -52.64
CA TYR A 466 -20.62 -2.75 -51.24
C TYR A 466 -19.37 -3.63 -51.12
N ASN A 467 -18.19 -3.03 -51.30
CA ASN A 467 -16.89 -3.70 -51.14
C ASN A 467 -16.31 -3.54 -49.74
#